data_AF-A0A0H3AGL4-F1
#
_entry.id   AF-A0A0H3AGL4-F1
#
_cell.length_a   1.000
_cell.length_b   1.000
_cell.length_c   1.000
_cell.angle_alpha   90.00
_cell.angle_beta   90.00
_cell.angle_gamma   90.00
#
_symmetry.space_group_name_H-M   'P 1'
#
loop_
_entity.id
_entity.type
_entity.pdbx_description
1 polymer ?
#
loop_
_entity_poly.entity_id
_entity_poly.type
_entity_poly.pdbx_seq_one_letter_code
_entity_poly.pdbx_strand_id
1 'polypeptide(L)' 'MHNELQRPFTSVHSRSAIERKIEMAETLIEQEQKGTAFPDSTFEDGYIAALNFVLNREGSNVREEFEGLMEELKSRGEAA' A
#
# COMPACT_ATOMS: atom_id res chain seq x y z
N MET A 1 -9.12 24.76 -27.35
CA MET A 1 -8.81 23.67 -26.41
C MET A 1 -7.36 23.31 -26.62
N HIS A 2 -6.48 23.73 -25.71
CA HIS A 2 -5.05 23.42 -25.82
C HIS A 2 -4.90 21.91 -25.60
N ASN A 3 -4.32 21.22 -26.60
CA ASN A 3 -3.75 19.90 -26.42
C ASN A 3 -2.59 20.06 -25.44
N GLU A 4 -2.86 19.99 -24.14
CA GLU A 4 -1.82 19.69 -23.18
C GLU A 4 -1.32 18.30 -23.56
N LEU A 5 -0.18 18.26 -24.26
CA LEU A 5 0.60 17.05 -24.48
C LEU A 5 0.58 16.29 -23.15
N GLN A 6 -0.13 15.15 -23.12
CA GLN A 6 -0.31 14.35 -21.92
C GLN A 6 1.04 14.21 -21.23
N ARG A 7 1.26 14.97 -20.16
CA ARG A 7 2.53 14.93 -19.46
C ARG A 7 2.69 13.49 -19.00
N PRO A 8 3.76 12.79 -19.37
CA PRO A 8 3.97 11.45 -18.90
C PRO A 8 3.94 11.49 -17.38
N PHE A 9 3.10 10.64 -16.79
CA PHE A 9 3.03 10.51 -15.35
C PHE A 9 4.35 9.92 -14.87
N THR A 10 5.18 10.75 -14.22
CA THR A 10 6.45 10.33 -13.63
C THR A 10 6.24 10.18 -12.12
N SER A 11 6.16 8.92 -11.65
CA SER A 11 6.27 8.65 -10.22
C SER A 11 7.74 8.69 -9.80
N VAL A 12 8.00 9.12 -8.57
CA VAL A 12 9.35 8.98 -7.97
C VAL A 12 9.65 7.52 -7.61
N HIS A 13 8.60 6.69 -7.50
CA HIS A 13 8.73 5.29 -7.18
C HIS A 13 9.06 4.50 -8.43
N SER A 14 10.01 3.58 -8.32
CA SER A 14 10.19 2.57 -9.35
C SER A 14 8.94 1.69 -9.43
N ARG A 15 8.70 1.11 -10.61
CA ARG A 15 7.65 0.12 -10.81
C ARG A 15 7.70 -1.00 -9.75
N SER A 16 8.89 -1.51 -9.47
CA SER A 16 9.10 -2.55 -8.45
C SER A 16 8.71 -2.12 -7.03
N ALA A 17 8.87 -0.84 -6.68
CA ALA A 17 8.47 -0.34 -5.37
C ALA A 17 6.94 -0.25 -5.25
N ILE A 18 6.25 0.07 -6.34
CA ILE A 18 4.78 0.07 -6.41
C ILE A 18 4.26 -1.36 -6.34
N GLU A 19 4.82 -2.29 -7.14
CA GLU A 19 4.45 -3.72 -7.12
C GLU A 19 4.63 -4.32 -5.73
N ARG A 20 5.75 -4.07 -5.05
CA ARG A 20 5.94 -4.53 -3.67
C ARG A 20 4.89 -3.98 -2.70
N LYS A 21 4.45 -2.73 -2.90
CA LYS A 21 3.42 -2.13 -2.05
C LYS A 21 2.04 -2.73 -2.28
N ILE A 22 1.76 -3.17 -3.52
CA ILE A 22 0.56 -3.95 -3.84
C ILE A 22 0.61 -5.29 -3.12
N GLU A 23 1.73 -6.02 -3.21
CA GLU A 23 1.92 -7.31 -2.53
C GLU A 23 1.73 -7.19 -1.00
N MET A 24 2.27 -6.13 -0.40
CA MET A 24 2.06 -5.83 1.02
C MET A 24 0.57 -5.64 1.36
N ALA A 25 -0.15 -4.86 0.55
CA ALA A 25 -1.57 -4.60 0.75
C ALA A 25 -2.42 -5.86 0.55
N GLU A 26 -2.13 -6.66 -0.49
CA GLU A 26 -2.79 -7.94 -0.74
C GLU A 26 -2.58 -8.91 0.42
N THR A 27 -1.35 -9.02 0.93
CA THR A 27 -1.04 -9.88 2.07
C THR A 27 -1.82 -9.47 3.32
N LEU A 28 -1.90 -8.16 3.61
CA LEU A 28 -2.70 -7.65 4.73
C LEU A 28 -4.17 -8.05 4.58
N ILE A 29 -4.76 -7.81 3.41
CA ILE A 29 -6.15 -8.18 3.11
C ILE A 29 -6.39 -9.69 3.27
N GLU A 30 -5.47 -10.54 2.84
CA GLU A 30 -5.59 -12.00 2.95
C GLU A 30 -5.46 -12.50 4.40
N GLN A 31 -4.58 -11.88 5.20
CA GLN A 31 -4.38 -12.26 6.60
C GLN A 31 -5.44 -11.67 7.54
N GLU A 32 -6.12 -10.61 7.11
CA GLU A 32 -7.24 -9.94 7.79
C GLU A 32 -8.52 -10.78 7.83
N GLN A 33 -8.47 -11.96 8.45
CA GLN A 33 -9.61 -12.87 8.61
C GLN A 33 -10.74 -12.31 9.51
N LYS A 34 -10.56 -11.15 10.16
CA LYS A 34 -11.49 -10.55 11.14
C LYS A 34 -11.93 -9.11 10.85
N GLY A 35 -11.56 -8.53 9.71
CA GLY A 35 -11.81 -7.13 9.38
C GLY A 35 -10.54 -6.41 8.95
N THR A 36 -10.66 -5.16 8.50
CA THR A 36 -9.54 -4.44 7.89
C THR A 36 -8.45 -4.03 8.89
N ALA A 37 -7.16 -3.97 8.52
CA ALA A 37 -6.09 -3.37 9.34
C ALA A 37 -6.34 -1.89 9.60
N PHE A 38 -7.26 -1.29 8.85
CA PHE A 38 -7.66 0.10 8.99
C PHE A 38 -9.15 0.19 9.40
N PRO A 39 -9.53 -0.29 10.60
CA PRO A 39 -10.94 -0.39 11.01
C PRO A 39 -11.65 0.96 11.10
N ASP A 40 -10.89 2.04 11.28
CA ASP A 40 -11.39 3.42 11.34
C ASP A 40 -11.32 4.14 9.97
N SER A 41 -10.80 3.48 8.93
CA SER A 41 -10.65 4.08 7.59
C SER A 41 -11.78 3.66 6.64
N THR A 42 -12.13 4.58 5.76
CA THR A 42 -13.07 4.31 4.66
C THR A 42 -12.33 3.78 3.43
N PHE A 43 -13.10 3.29 2.45
CA PHE A 43 -12.54 2.90 1.14
C PHE A 43 -11.85 4.10 0.45
N GLU A 44 -12.47 5.27 0.53
CA GLU A 44 -11.97 6.52 -0.03
C GLU A 44 -10.64 6.94 0.60
N ASP A 45 -10.47 6.75 1.92
CA ASP A 45 -9.20 7.04 2.61
C ASP A 45 -8.05 6.18 2.08
N GLY A 46 -8.31 4.89 1.83
CA GLY A 46 -7.35 4.00 1.20
C GLY A 46 -6.97 4.44 -0.22
N TYR A 47 -7.95 4.90 -1.00
CA TYR A 47 -7.73 5.41 -2.36
C TYR A 47 -6.89 6.69 -2.35
N ILE A 48 -7.18 7.61 -1.44
CA ILE A 48 -6.44 8.87 -1.25
C ILE A 48 -5.00 8.57 -0.83
N ALA A 49 -4.78 7.67 0.13
CA ALA A 49 -3.45 7.29 0.59
C ALA A 49 -2.61 6.64 -0.53
N ALA A 50 -3.21 5.78 -1.37
CA ALA A 50 -2.53 5.20 -2.52
C ALA A 50 -2.08 6.27 -3.53
N LEU A 51 -2.94 7.24 -3.83
CA LEU A 51 -2.62 8.35 -4.73
C LEU A 51 -1.54 9.27 -4.14
N ASN A 52 -1.64 9.61 -2.85
CA ASN A 52 -0.63 10.43 -2.17
C ASN A 52 0.75 9.75 -2.15
N PHE A 53 0.80 8.44 -1.97
CA PHE A 53 2.04 7.69 -2.11
C PHE A 53 2.59 7.76 -3.53
N VAL A 54 1.78 7.44 -4.54
CA VAL A 54 2.23 7.43 -5.95
C VAL A 54 2.71 8.81 -6.42
N LEU A 55 2.17 9.88 -5.83
CA LEU A 55 2.56 11.28 -6.02
C LEU A 55 3.71 11.76 -5.11
N ASN A 56 4.27 10.90 -4.26
CA ASN A 56 5.29 11.23 -3.26
C ASN A 56 4.91 12.37 -2.30
N ARG A 57 3.61 12.47 -1.97
CA ARG A 57 3.10 13.42 -0.98
C ARG A 57 3.14 12.84 0.42
N GLU A 58 2.93 11.53 0.53
CA GLU A 58 2.88 10.80 1.80
C GLU A 58 3.61 9.45 1.68
N GLY A 59 3.99 8.90 2.84
CA GLY A 59 4.68 7.62 2.94
C GLY A 59 3.78 6.41 2.68
N SER A 60 4.31 5.22 2.97
CA SER A 60 3.52 4.00 2.91
C SER A 60 2.59 3.87 4.11
N ASN A 61 1.29 3.76 3.88
CA ASN A 61 0.29 3.46 4.90
C ASN A 61 0.19 1.96 5.23
N VAL A 62 0.73 1.07 4.39
CA VAL A 62 0.64 -0.40 4.56
C VAL A 62 1.93 -1.03 5.09
N ARG A 63 3.04 -0.27 5.10
CA ARG A 63 4.35 -0.85 5.36
C ARG A 63 4.52 -1.28 6.82
N GLU A 64 4.11 -0.42 7.74
CA GLU A 64 4.24 -0.67 9.19
C GLU A 64 3.40 -1.88 9.61
N GLU A 65 2.13 -1.91 9.19
CA GLU A 65 1.22 -3.03 9.44
C GLU A 65 1.76 -4.35 8.84
N PHE A 66 2.29 -4.30 7.62
CA PHE A 66 2.88 -5.48 7.00
C PHE A 66 4.12 -5.98 7.74
N GLU A 67 5.02 -5.08 8.15
CA GLU A 67 6.22 -5.45 8.92
C GLU A 67 5.83 -6.05 10.28
N GLY A 68 4.79 -5.50 10.94
CA GLY A 68 4.22 -6.05 12.17
C GLY A 68 3.64 -7.46 11.98
N LEU A 69 2.82 -7.65 10.95
CA LEU A 69 2.25 -8.93 10.57
C LEU A 69 3.34 -9.99 10.30
N MET A 70 4.39 -9.62 9.56
CA MET A 70 5.48 -10.55 9.24
C MET A 70 6.26 -10.97 10.49
N GLU A 71 6.49 -10.05 11.45
CA GLU A 71 7.14 -10.40 12.71
C GLU A 71 6.23 -11.29 13.58
N GLU A 72 4.91 -11.06 13.58
CA GLU A 72 3.94 -11.94 14.24
C GLU A 72 3.97 -13.35 13.64
N LEU A 73 3.86 -13.48 12.31
CA LEU A 73 3.91 -14.77 11.62
C LEU A 73 5.22 -15.52 11.89
N LYS A 74 6.34 -14.79 11.92
CA LYS A 74 7.65 -15.34 12.27
C LYS A 74 7.69 -15.84 13.71
N SER A 75 7.11 -15.10 14.65
CA SER A 75 7.01 -15.54 16.05
C SER A 75 6.16 -16.79 16.24
N ARG A 76 5.17 -17.00 15.35
CA ARG A 76 4.29 -18.18 15.32
C ARG A 76 4.88 -19.38 14.57
N GLY A 77 6.04 -19.22 13.93
CA GLY A 77 6.67 -20.25 13.11
C GLY A 77 5.98 -20.47 11.76
N GLU A 78 5.18 -19.48 11.32
CA GLU A 78 4.39 -19.50 10.09
C GLU A 78 5.02 -18.64 8.97
N ALA A 79 6.12 -17.93 9.26
CA ALA A 79 6.95 -17.31 8.23
C ALA A 79 7.84 -18.38 7.59
N ALA A 80 7.58 -18.69 6.31
CA ALA A 80 8.38 -19.61 5.50
C ALA A 80 9.75 -19.03 5.12
#